data_AF-A0A6J6J8N2-F1
#
_entry.id   AF-A0A6J6J8N2-F1
#
_cell.length_a   1.000
_cell.length_b   1.000
_cell.length_c   1.000
_cell.angle_alpha   90.00
_cell.angle_beta   90.00
_cell.angle_gamma   90.00
#
_symmetry.space_group_name_H-M   'P 1'
#
loop_
_entity.id
_entity.type
_entity.pdbx_description
1 polymer ?
#
loop_
_entity_poly.entity_id
_entity_poly.type
_entity_poly.pdbx_seq_one_letter_code
_entity_poly.pdbx_strand_id
1 'polypeptide(L)'
;MERAAEAGALAYVVKPFTPNDLIPAIDIALTRYQQITALEDEISDLAERLETRKVLDRAKGILNDTMGLTEPEAFRWIQKASMDRRLSMREVAQTVIDQLAERAAHPDI
;
A
#
# COMPACT_ATOMS: atom_id res chain seq x y z
N MET A 1 26.10 23.31 -0.32
CA MET A 1 24.65 23.44 -0.53
C MET A 1 24.02 22.08 -0.77
N GLU A 2 24.50 21.33 -1.76
CA GLU A 2 24.02 19.97 -2.11
C GLU A 2 23.97 18.98 -0.93
N ARG A 3 25.05 18.90 -0.14
CA ARG A 3 25.13 18.01 1.04
C ARG A 3 24.06 18.24 2.12
N ALA A 4 23.52 19.46 2.24
CA ALA A 4 22.45 19.73 3.21
C ALA A 4 21.09 19.25 2.68
N ALA A 5 20.84 19.43 1.38
CA ALA A 5 19.63 18.93 0.72
C ALA A 5 19.59 17.39 0.70
N GLU A 6 20.72 16.73 0.46
CA GLU A 6 20.84 15.25 0.50
C GLU A 6 20.62 14.68 1.92
N ALA A 7 20.90 15.46 2.96
CA ALA A 7 20.66 15.08 4.36
C ALA A 7 19.23 15.35 4.85
N GLY A 8 18.32 15.74 3.95
CA GLY A 8 16.93 16.06 4.30
C GLY A 8 16.74 17.44 4.92
N ALA A 9 17.67 18.39 4.71
CA ALA A 9 17.46 19.76 5.17
C ALA A 9 16.35 20.44 4.37
N LEU A 10 15.22 20.68 5.03
CA LEU A 10 14.04 21.27 4.40
C LEU A 10 14.15 22.80 4.25
N ALA A 11 14.94 23.46 5.09
CA ALA A 11 15.35 24.85 4.94
C ALA A 11 16.72 25.08 5.59
N TYR A 12 17.39 26.16 5.21
CA TYR A 12 18.62 26.61 5.87
C TYR A 12 18.58 28.13 6.08
N VAL A 13 19.22 28.61 7.16
CA VAL A 13 19.37 30.03 7.47
C VAL A 13 20.85 30.37 7.50
N VAL A 14 21.26 31.39 6.75
CA VAL A 14 22.65 31.84 6.65
C VAL A 14 22.91 32.94 7.69
N LYS A 15 24.07 32.88 8.37
CA LYS A 15 24.45 33.88 9.38
C LYS A 15 25.09 35.13 8.74
N PRO A 16 24.97 36.31 9.40
CA PRO A 16 24.22 36.56 10.64
C PRO A 16 22.72 36.71 10.35
N PHE A 17 21.88 36.03 11.14
CA PHE A 17 20.42 36.10 11.03
C PHE A 17 19.82 36.74 12.29
N THR A 18 18.67 37.36 12.13
CA THR A 18 17.86 37.92 13.20
C THR A 18 16.70 36.98 13.54
N PRO A 19 16.05 37.13 14.72
CA PRO A 19 14.83 36.37 15.05
C PRO A 19 13.73 36.47 13.99
N ASN A 20 13.69 37.57 13.22
CA ASN A 20 12.73 37.77 12.14
C ASN A 20 13.03 36.94 10.89
N ASP A 21 14.27 36.47 10.70
CA ASP A 21 14.67 35.62 9.57
C ASP A 21 14.40 34.12 9.86
N LEU A 22 14.18 33.77 11.13
CA LEU A 22 13.91 32.41 11.58
C LEU A 22 12.48 31.96 11.27
N ILE A 23 11.48 32.84 11.48
CA ILE A 23 10.07 32.49 11.27
C ILE A 23 9.80 32.06 9.82
N PRO A 24 10.22 32.82 8.79
CA PRO A 24 10.01 32.40 7.40
C PRO A 24 10.74 31.11 7.04
N ALA A 25 11.93 30.86 7.62
CA ALA A 25 12.68 29.65 7.36
C ALA A 25 12.00 28.40 7.96
N ILE A 26 11.40 28.54 9.15
CA ILE A 26 10.61 27.49 9.80
C ILE A 26 9.34 27.21 9.00
N ASP A 27 8.63 28.25 8.55
CA ASP A 27 7.40 28.09 7.76
C ASP A 27 7.68 27.38 6.42
N ILE A 28 8.78 27.73 5.75
CA ILE A 28 9.22 27.04 4.54
C ILE A 28 9.56 25.58 4.83
N ALA A 29 10.28 25.30 5.92
CA ALA A 29 10.63 23.93 6.30
C ALA A 29 9.38 23.09 6.59
N LEU A 30 8.42 23.64 7.33
CA LEU A 30 7.17 22.96 7.69
C LEU A 30 6.31 22.68 6.45
N THR A 31 6.19 23.65 5.55
CA THR A 31 5.44 23.49 4.30
C THR A 31 6.05 22.39 3.43
N ARG A 32 7.38 22.38 3.29
CA ARG A 32 8.09 21.33 2.54
C ARG A 32 7.95 19.96 3.19
N TYR A 33 8.02 19.89 4.51
CA TYR A 33 7.80 18.64 5.25
C TYR A 33 6.42 18.05 4.94
N GLN A 34 5.37 18.86 5.04
CA GLN A 34 4.00 18.44 4.77
C GLN A 34 3.81 17.96 3.33
N GLN A 35 4.42 18.66 2.36
CA GLN A 35 4.38 18.26 0.94
C GLN A 35 5.06 16.91 0.71
N ILE A 36 6.24 16.69 1.29
CA ILE A 36 6.97 15.42 1.15
C ILE A 36 6.19 14.29 1.80
N THR A 37 5.70 14.50 3.02
CA THR A 37 4.91 13.48 3.75
C THR A 37 3.66 13.09 2.96
N ALA A 38 2.95 14.06 2.39
CA ALA A 38 1.76 13.78 1.59
C ALA A 38 2.07 12.96 0.32
N LEU A 39 3.21 13.24 -0.33
CA LEU A 39 3.66 12.46 -1.49
C LEU A 39 4.10 11.04 -1.09
N GLU A 40 4.78 10.88 0.04
CA GLU A 40 5.16 9.58 0.57
C GLU A 40 3.91 8.73 0.90
N ASP A 41 2.89 9.34 1.51
CA ASP A 41 1.61 8.70 1.79
C ASP A 41 0.89 8.28 0.50
N GLU A 42 0.88 9.13 -0.53
CA GLU A 42 0.28 8.83 -1.84
C GLU A 42 0.99 7.66 -2.53
N ILE A 43 2.34 7.65 -2.50
CA ILE A 43 3.13 6.53 -3.03
C ILE A 43 2.83 5.24 -2.28
N SER A 44 2.74 5.29 -0.95
CA SER A 44 2.44 4.13 -0.11
C SER A 44 1.04 3.56 -0.41
N ASP A 45 0.01 4.41 -0.47
CA ASP A 45 -1.36 3.99 -0.81
C ASP A 45 -1.44 3.41 -2.23
N LEU A 46 -0.75 4.01 -3.20
CA LEU A 46 -0.70 3.47 -4.55
C LEU A 46 -0.03 2.09 -4.60
N ALA A 47 1.09 1.92 -3.89
CA ALA A 47 1.78 0.64 -3.78
C ALA A 47 0.88 -0.42 -3.14
N GLU A 48 0.15 -0.07 -2.08
CA GLU A 48 -0.77 -0.98 -1.40
C GLU A 48 -1.93 -1.43 -2.31
N ARG A 49 -2.49 -0.52 -3.09
CA ARG A 49 -3.54 -0.84 -4.07
C ARG A 49 -3.05 -1.79 -5.15
N LEU A 50 -1.83 -1.57 -5.66
CA LEU A 50 -1.22 -2.46 -6.65
C LEU A 50 -0.97 -3.86 -6.08
N GLU A 51 -0.44 -3.96 -4.87
CA GLU A 51 -0.25 -5.25 -4.21
C GLU A 51 -1.59 -5.95 -3.94
N THR A 52 -2.62 -5.21 -3.53
CA THR A 52 -3.96 -5.77 -3.31
C THR A 52 -4.53 -6.34 -4.60
N ARG A 53 -4.35 -5.65 -5.74
CA ARG A 53 -4.77 -6.15 -7.05
C ARG A 53 -4.05 -7.44 -7.42
N LYS A 54 -2.74 -7.53 -7.22
CA LYS A 54 -1.95 -8.75 -7.49
C LYS A 54 -2.44 -9.95 -6.68
N VAL A 55 -2.68 -9.76 -5.38
CA VAL A 55 -3.18 -10.81 -4.48
C VAL A 55 -4.57 -11.26 -4.93
N LEU A 56 -5.45 -10.32 -5.28
CA LEU A 56 -6.79 -10.63 -5.75
C LEU A 56 -6.79 -11.41 -7.07
N ASP A 57 -5.97 -11.00 -8.03
CA ASP A 57 -5.85 -11.66 -9.33
C ASP A 57 -5.31 -13.09 -9.18
N ARG A 58 -4.33 -13.30 -8.28
CA ARG A 58 -3.83 -14.64 -7.95
C ARG A 58 -4.89 -15.51 -7.30
N ALA A 59 -5.64 -14.98 -6.34
CA ALA A 59 -6.71 -15.72 -5.67
C ALA A 59 -7.82 -16.14 -6.66
N LYS A 60 -8.20 -15.26 -7.59
CA LYS A 60 -9.14 -15.60 -8.67
C LYS A 60 -8.61 -16.74 -9.53
N GLY A 61 -7.33 -16.70 -9.94
CA GLY A 61 -6.70 -17.79 -10.71
C GLY A 61 -6.80 -19.13 -9.99
N ILE A 62 -6.45 -19.17 -8.70
CA ILE A 62 -6.54 -20.39 -7.90
C ILE A 62 -7.99 -20.89 -7.78
N LEU A 63 -8.96 -19.99 -7.58
CA LEU A 63 -10.38 -20.36 -7.53
C LEU A 63 -10.89 -20.90 -8.87
N ASN A 64 -10.40 -20.37 -9.98
CA ASN A 64 -10.72 -20.90 -11.31
C ASN A 64 -10.18 -22.33 -11.45
N ASP A 65 -8.93 -22.58 -11.07
CA ASP A 65 -8.28 -23.88 -11.22
C ASP A 65 -8.86 -24.94 -10.28
N THR A 66 -9.19 -24.57 -9.04
CA THR A 66 -9.65 -25.52 -8.00
C THR A 66 -11.16 -25.72 -7.98
N MET A 67 -11.95 -24.68 -8.27
CA MET A 67 -13.41 -24.72 -8.20
C MET A 67 -14.09 -24.60 -9.56
N GLY A 68 -13.33 -24.44 -10.65
CA GLY A 68 -13.88 -24.29 -12.01
C GLY A 68 -14.65 -22.98 -12.21
N LEU A 69 -14.43 -21.98 -11.37
CA LEU A 69 -15.13 -20.69 -11.48
C LEU A 69 -14.60 -19.87 -12.65
N THR A 70 -15.46 -19.05 -13.25
CA THR A 70 -14.99 -17.98 -14.14
C THR A 70 -14.45 -16.81 -13.32
N GLU A 71 -13.62 -15.97 -13.93
CA GLU A 71 -13.04 -14.81 -13.23
C GLU A 71 -14.10 -13.87 -12.60
N PRO A 72 -15.24 -13.56 -13.24
CA PRO A 72 -16.32 -12.79 -12.61
C PRO A 72 -17.02 -13.51 -11.45
N GLU A 73 -17.04 -14.85 -11.45
CA GLU A 73 -17.61 -15.65 -10.37
C GLU A 73 -16.66 -15.74 -9.19
N ALA A 74 -15.36 -15.94 -9.44
CA ALA A 74 -14.33 -15.92 -8.41
C ALA A 74 -14.26 -14.56 -7.70
N PHE A 75 -14.37 -13.45 -8.43
CA PHE A 75 -14.45 -12.12 -7.83
C PHE A 75 -15.69 -11.96 -6.92
N ARG A 76 -16.88 -12.36 -7.39
CA ARG A 76 -18.11 -12.32 -6.59
C ARG A 76 -18.03 -13.22 -5.37
N TRP A 77 -17.36 -14.36 -5.49
CA TRP A 77 -17.13 -15.28 -4.38
C TRP A 77 -16.27 -14.61 -3.30
N ILE A 78 -15.14 -13.99 -3.68
CA ILE A 78 -14.25 -13.28 -2.73
C ILE A 78 -15.00 -12.12 -2.07
N GLN A 79 -15.77 -11.35 -2.85
CA GLN A 79 -16.58 -10.24 -2.33
C GLN A 79 -17.60 -10.73 -1.30
N LYS A 80 -18.31 -11.83 -1.60
CA LYS A 80 -19.28 -12.41 -0.67
C LYS A 80 -18.61 -12.93 0.60
N ALA A 81 -17.50 -13.66 0.47
CA ALA A 81 -16.74 -14.16 1.61
C ALA A 81 -16.19 -13.02 2.49
N SER A 82 -15.80 -11.89 1.89
CA SER A 82 -15.40 -10.66 2.60
C SER A 82 -16.55 -10.10 3.44
N MET A 83 -17.75 -9.98 2.86
CA MET A 83 -18.94 -9.52 3.59
C MET A 83 -19.34 -10.47 4.72
N ASP A 84 -19.39 -11.77 4.45
CA ASP A 84 -19.83 -12.79 5.41
C ASP A 84 -18.87 -12.91 6.59
N ARG A 85 -17.56 -12.73 6.36
CA ARG A 85 -16.51 -12.82 7.39
C ARG A 85 -16.10 -11.48 8.00
N ARG A 86 -16.63 -10.36 7.48
CA ARG A 86 -16.23 -8.98 7.85
C ARG A 86 -14.73 -8.74 7.75
N LEU A 87 -14.11 -9.31 6.72
CA LEU A 87 -12.70 -9.14 6.40
C LEU A 87 -12.56 -8.30 5.14
N SER A 88 -11.41 -7.65 4.95
CA SER A 88 -11.10 -6.99 3.68
C SER A 88 -11.00 -8.01 2.54
N MET A 89 -11.24 -7.57 1.30
CA MET A 89 -11.07 -8.44 0.13
C MET A 89 -9.63 -8.97 0.01
N ARG A 90 -8.63 -8.19 0.44
CA ARG A 90 -7.22 -8.59 0.46
C ARG A 90 -7.00 -9.77 1.39
N GLU A 91 -7.51 -9.70 2.63
CA GLU A 91 -7.37 -10.78 3.61
C GLU A 91 -8.06 -12.06 3.17
N VAL A 92 -9.25 -11.95 2.57
CA VAL A 92 -9.94 -13.11 2.01
C VAL A 92 -9.15 -13.71 0.85
N ALA A 93 -8.67 -12.88 -0.09
CA ALA A 93 -7.86 -13.34 -1.21
C ALA A 93 -6.57 -14.02 -0.73
N GLN A 94 -5.91 -13.49 0.30
CA GLN A 94 -4.75 -14.13 0.91
C GLN A 94 -5.10 -15.48 1.54
N THR A 95 -6.21 -15.55 2.28
CA THR A 95 -6.71 -16.80 2.88
C THR A 95 -6.99 -17.86 1.80
N VAL A 96 -7.55 -17.46 0.66
CA VAL A 96 -7.78 -18.34 -0.49
C VAL A 96 -6.45 -18.88 -1.03
N ILE A 97 -5.45 -18.01 -1.19
CA ILE A 97 -4.12 -18.41 -1.66
C ILE A 97 -3.52 -19.43 -0.68
N ASP A 98 -3.55 -19.15 0.62
CA ASP A 98 -2.92 -19.99 1.63
C ASP A 98 -3.62 -21.37 1.71
N GLN A 99 -4.96 -21.39 1.83
CA GLN A 99 -5.73 -22.63 2.05
C GLN A 99 -5.78 -23.53 0.81
N LEU A 100 -5.87 -22.97 -0.38
CA LEU A 100 -6.02 -23.75 -1.61
C LEU A 100 -4.66 -24.13 -2.23
N ALA A 101 -3.60 -23.36 -1.98
CA ALA A 101 -2.25 -23.80 -2.30
C ALA A 101 -1.84 -25.04 -1.48
N GLU A 102 -2.22 -25.10 -0.20
CA GLU A 102 -1.97 -26.27 0.64
C GLU A 102 -2.72 -27.53 0.16
N ARG A 103 -3.97 -27.38 -0.31
CA ARG A 103 -4.75 -28.50 -0.88
C ARG A 103 -4.21 -29.01 -2.21
N ALA A 104 -3.66 -28.13 -3.05
CA ALA A 104 -2.97 -28.55 -4.28
C ALA A 104 -1.67 -29.33 -3.97
N ALA A 105 -1.04 -29.10 -2.82
CA ALA A 105 0.17 -29.80 -2.39
C ALA A 105 -0.10 -31.17 -1.72
N HIS A 106 -1.32 -31.42 -1.23
CA HIS A 106 -1.73 -32.70 -0.61
C HIS A 106 -3.08 -33.18 -1.18
N PRO A 107 -3.07 -33.86 -2.34
CA PRO A 107 -4.31 -34.23 -3.06
C PRO A 107 -5.12 -35.38 -2.46
N ASP A 108 -4.65 -36.08 -1.41
CA ASP A 108 -5.33 -37.26 -0.86
C ASP A 108 -5.40 -37.26 0.69
N ILE A 109 -6.58 -36.93 1.23
CA ILE A 109 -7.19 -37.60 2.40
C ILE A 109 -8.67 -37.84 2.08
#